data_AF-W9R288-F1
#
_entry.id   AF-W9R288-F1
#
_cell.length_a   1.000
_cell.length_b   1.000
_cell.length_c   1.000
_cell.angle_alpha   90.00
_cell.angle_beta   90.00
_cell.angle_gamma   90.00
#
_symmetry.space_group_name_H-M   'P 1'
#
loop_
_entity.id
_entity.type
_entity.pdbx_description
1 polymer ?
#
loop_
_entity_poly.entity_id
_entity_poly.type
_entity_poly.pdbx_seq_one_letter_code
_entity_poly.pdbx_strand_id
1 'polypeptide(L)'
;MDKPNVLKGLAKLENLHLLNQAYEGELLHFEEGGFQKLKSLELFELKRLKVVRIDRGALPVLEDLRISRCEHLEEVHSIQHLTNVKHAEVNGKLVN
;
A
#
# COMPACT_ATOMS: atom_id res chain seq x y z
N MET A 1 13.59 -8.01 15.62
CA MET A 1 14.49 -6.94 15.15
C MET A 1 13.87 -6.35 13.90
N ASP A 2 13.29 -5.16 14.00
CA ASP A 2 12.75 -4.46 12.83
C ASP A 2 13.91 -4.11 11.90
N LYS A 3 13.90 -4.73 10.71
CA LYS A 3 14.78 -4.28 9.63
C LYS A 3 14.30 -2.88 9.24
N PRO A 4 15.17 -1.86 9.19
CA PRO A 4 14.78 -0.56 8.67
C PRO A 4 14.23 -0.78 7.26
N ASN A 5 12.96 -0.42 7.07
CA ASN A 5 12.29 -0.53 5.78
C ASN A 5 13.00 0.41 4.80
N VAL A 6 13.99 -0.11 4.07
CA VAL A 6 14.91 0.65 3.19
C VAL A 6 14.12 1.51 2.19
N LEU A 7 12.90 1.09 1.86
CA LEU A 7 12.00 1.80 0.96
C LEU A 7 11.52 3.15 1.52
N LYS A 8 11.46 3.34 2.85
CA LYS A 8 11.14 4.65 3.47
C LYS A 8 12.16 5.73 3.12
N GLY A 9 13.42 5.34 2.83
CA GLY A 9 14.47 6.26 2.43
C GLY A 9 14.32 6.80 1.00
N LEU A 10 13.41 6.24 0.20
CA LEU A 10 13.16 6.66 -1.18
C LEU A 10 12.24 7.90 -1.20
N ALA A 11 12.71 9.01 -0.65
CA ALA A 11 11.96 10.26 -0.48
C ALA A 11 11.46 10.91 -1.79
N LYS A 12 11.85 10.38 -2.95
CA LYS A 12 11.43 10.82 -4.29
C LYS A 12 10.65 9.76 -5.07
N LEU A 13 10.32 8.62 -4.46
CA LEU A 13 9.58 7.58 -5.15
C LEU A 13 8.16 8.07 -5.44
N GLU A 14 7.81 8.16 -6.72
CA GLU A 14 6.47 8.56 -7.16
C GLU A 14 5.58 7.38 -7.52
N ASN A 15 6.17 6.26 -7.96
CA ASN A 15 5.43 5.08 -8.38
C ASN A 15 6.05 3.84 -7.73
N LEU A 16 5.21 3.02 -7.10
CA LEU A 16 5.61 1.75 -6.49
C LEU A 16 4.67 0.66 -6.99
N HIS A 17 5.27 -0.34 -7.64
CA HIS A 17 4.55 -1.46 -8.23
C HIS A 17 5.14 -2.74 -7.65
N LEU A 18 4.35 -3.48 -6.86
CA LEU A 18 4.70 -4.79 -6.34
C LEU A 18 3.90 -5.83 -7.10
N LEU A 19 4.57 -6.53 -8.02
CA LEU A 19 3.93 -7.41 -9.00
C LEU A 19 4.41 -8.86 -8.80
N ASN A 20 3.56 -9.83 -9.13
CA ASN A 20 3.95 -11.24 -9.34
C ASN A 20 4.79 -11.83 -8.18
N GLN A 21 4.23 -11.89 -6.98
CA GLN A 21 4.92 -12.35 -5.76
C GLN A 21 6.16 -11.53 -5.35
N ALA A 22 6.33 -10.29 -5.81
CA ALA A 22 7.41 -9.41 -5.33
C ALA A 22 7.40 -9.15 -3.80
N TYR A 23 6.30 -9.50 -3.14
CA TYR A 23 6.13 -9.44 -1.70
C TYR A 23 5.55 -10.75 -1.17
N GLU A 24 6.27 -11.39 -0.23
CA GLU A 24 5.88 -12.67 0.37
C GLU A 24 5.32 -12.53 1.80
N GLY A 25 5.23 -11.31 2.33
CA GLY A 25 4.65 -11.10 3.66
C GLY A 25 3.12 -11.15 3.65
N GLU A 26 2.54 -11.37 4.83
CA GLU A 26 1.07 -11.38 5.00
C GLU A 26 0.50 -9.99 5.29
N LEU A 27 1.32 -9.09 5.84
CA LEU A 27 0.95 -7.71 6.20
C LEU A 27 1.85 -6.72 5.48
N LEU A 28 1.28 -5.96 4.54
CA LEU A 28 1.96 -4.80 3.99
C LEU A 28 1.55 -3.53 4.76
N HIS A 29 2.51 -2.93 5.47
CA HIS A 29 2.27 -1.78 6.32
C HIS A 29 3.00 -0.54 5.80
N PHE A 30 2.22 0.48 5.44
CA PHE A 30 2.67 1.83 5.17
C PHE A 30 2.57 2.65 6.45
N GLU A 31 3.69 2.80 7.14
CA GLU A 31 3.78 3.56 8.38
C GLU A 31 3.74 5.08 8.14
N GLU A 32 3.34 5.83 9.18
CA GLU A 32 3.35 7.29 9.19
C GLU A 32 4.68 7.87 8.69
N GLY A 33 4.62 8.92 7.88
CA GLY A 33 5.79 9.56 7.28
C GLY A 33 6.44 8.76 6.14
N GLY A 34 5.99 7.54 5.85
CA GLY A 34 6.45 6.75 4.71
C GLY A 34 5.98 7.31 3.36
N PHE A 35 6.84 7.22 2.34
CA PHE A 35 6.47 7.42 0.92
C PHE A 35 5.70 8.72 0.62
N GLN A 36 6.24 9.85 1.09
CA GLN A 36 5.58 11.16 1.06
C GLN A 36 5.38 11.78 -0.32
N LYS A 37 5.97 11.19 -1.38
CA LYS A 37 5.84 11.64 -2.77
C LYS A 37 5.18 10.61 -3.69
N LEU A 38 4.69 9.50 -3.13
CA LEU A 38 4.11 8.42 -3.91
C LEU A 38 2.74 8.83 -4.44
N LYS A 39 2.59 8.85 -5.76
CA LYS A 39 1.37 9.18 -6.49
C LYS A 39 0.63 7.93 -6.96
N SER A 40 1.36 6.87 -7.31
CA SER A 40 0.78 5.60 -7.76
C SER A 40 1.29 4.43 -6.94
N LEU A 41 0.34 3.62 -6.43
CA LEU A 41 0.60 2.36 -5.76
C LEU A 41 -0.16 1.24 -6.46
N GLU A 42 0.57 0.26 -6.99
CA GLU A 42 0.01 -0.96 -7.55
C GLU A 42 0.50 -2.19 -6.79
N LEU A 43 -0.45 -2.99 -6.30
CA LEU A 43 -0.26 -4.30 -5.71
C LEU A 43 -0.96 -5.33 -6.61
N PHE A 44 -0.19 -6.15 -7.31
CA PHE A 44 -0.72 -7.10 -8.29
C PHE A 44 -0.22 -8.51 -8.02
N GLU A 45 -1.15 -9.46 -7.92
CA GLU A 45 -0.86 -10.88 -7.75
C GLU A 45 0.09 -11.16 -6.57
N LEU A 46 -0.24 -10.65 -5.38
CA LEU A 46 0.50 -10.95 -4.14
C LEU A 46 -0.25 -12.03 -3.35
N LYS A 47 0.10 -13.31 -3.57
CA LYS A 47 -0.71 -14.45 -3.08
C LYS A 47 -0.64 -14.63 -1.57
N ARG A 48 0.38 -14.12 -0.90
CA ARG A 48 0.49 -14.23 0.56
C ARG A 48 -0.11 -13.05 1.32
N LEU A 49 -0.39 -11.95 0.62
CA LEU A 49 -0.87 -10.73 1.23
C LEU A 49 -2.31 -10.93 1.74
N LYS A 50 -2.50 -10.71 3.04
CA LYS A 50 -3.81 -10.81 3.72
C LYS A 50 -4.30 -9.46 4.22
N VAL A 51 -3.39 -8.57 4.60
CA VAL A 51 -3.74 -7.28 5.20
C VAL A 51 -2.88 -6.17 4.59
N VAL A 52 -3.54 -5.08 4.22
CA VAL A 52 -2.89 -3.80 3.91
C VAL A 52 -3.26 -2.79 4.98
N ARG A 53 -2.24 -2.21 5.62
CA ARG A 53 -2.42 -1.16 6.62
C ARG A 53 -1.75 0.12 6.15
N ILE A 54 -2.48 1.22 6.16
CA ILE A 54 -1.98 2.53 5.79
C ILE A 54 -2.25 3.48 6.94
N ASP A 55 -1.21 3.76 7.74
CA ASP A 55 -1.37 4.66 8.88
C ASP A 55 -1.66 6.09 8.40
N ARG A 56 -2.33 6.86 9.25
CA ARG A 56 -2.54 8.29 9.01
C ARG A 56 -1.18 8.98 8.82
N GLY A 57 -1.08 9.83 7.79
CA GLY A 57 0.17 10.53 7.45
C GLY A 57 1.11 9.73 6.54
N ALA A 58 0.80 8.46 6.23
CA ALA A 58 1.41 7.75 5.12
C ALA A 58 0.74 8.16 3.79
N LEU A 59 1.49 8.08 2.69
CA LEU A 59 0.97 8.25 1.32
C LEU A 59 0.11 9.53 1.10
N PRO A 60 0.52 10.71 1.61
CA PRO A 60 -0.33 11.90 1.64
C PRO A 60 -0.70 12.44 0.26
N VAL A 61 0.07 12.12 -0.78
CA VAL A 61 -0.13 12.60 -2.16
C VAL A 61 -0.55 11.50 -3.12
N LEU A 62 -1.00 10.35 -2.61
CA LEU A 62 -1.42 9.23 -3.45
C LEU A 62 -2.65 9.62 -4.28
N GLU A 63 -2.56 9.38 -5.59
CA GLU A 63 -3.61 9.69 -6.56
C GLU A 63 -4.26 8.43 -7.13
N ASP A 64 -3.50 7.34 -7.22
CA ASP A 64 -3.90 6.08 -7.85
C ASP A 64 -3.54 4.90 -6.94
N LEU A 65 -4.57 4.16 -6.50
CA LEU A 65 -4.44 2.96 -5.69
C LEU A 65 -5.05 1.78 -6.45
N ARG A 66 -4.22 0.82 -6.86
CA ARG A 66 -4.68 -0.44 -7.46
C ARG A 66 -4.21 -1.62 -6.63
N ILE A 67 -5.14 -2.43 -6.16
CA ILE A 67 -4.87 -3.69 -5.48
C ILE A 67 -5.72 -4.76 -6.16
N SER A 68 -5.10 -5.52 -7.05
CA SER A 68 -5.81 -6.51 -7.87
C SER A 68 -5.10 -7.87 -7.86
N ARG A 69 -5.88 -8.94 -8.08
CA ARG A 69 -5.43 -10.35 -8.06
C ARG A 69 -4.70 -10.78 -6.78
N CYS A 70 -4.91 -10.07 -5.68
CA CYS A 70 -4.47 -10.50 -4.35
C CYS A 70 -5.57 -11.36 -3.72
N GLU A 71 -5.63 -12.64 -4.13
CA GLU A 71 -6.77 -13.54 -3.85
C GLU A 71 -7.03 -13.81 -2.35
N HIS A 72 -5.99 -13.64 -1.52
CA HIS A 72 -6.05 -13.87 -0.08
C HIS A 72 -6.16 -12.57 0.74
N LEU A 73 -6.36 -11.42 0.07
CA LEU A 73 -6.49 -10.14 0.75
C LEU A 73 -7.84 -10.04 1.46
N GLU A 74 -7.80 -10.01 2.79
CA GLU A 74 -8.96 -9.98 3.67
C GLU A 74 -9.34 -8.53 3.99
N GLU A 75 -8.37 -7.72 4.44
CA GLU A 75 -8.63 -6.39 4.99
C GLU A 75 -7.69 -5.31 4.45
N VAL A 76 -8.26 -4.14 4.17
CA VAL A 76 -7.52 -2.92 3.85
C VAL A 76 -7.94 -1.82 4.83
N HIS A 77 -7.01 -1.43 5.69
CA HIS A 77 -7.27 -0.52 6.79
C HIS A 77 -6.98 0.95 6.47
N SER A 78 -7.79 1.83 7.06
CA SER A 78 -7.48 3.25 7.27
C SER A 78 -7.27 4.08 5.99
N ILE A 79 -7.83 3.61 4.86
CA ILE A 79 -7.77 4.32 3.57
C ILE A 79 -8.57 5.62 3.55
N GLN A 80 -9.48 5.83 4.50
CA GLN A 80 -10.32 7.03 4.60
C GLN A 80 -9.53 8.35 4.76
N HIS A 81 -8.25 8.27 5.13
CA HIS A 81 -7.38 9.44 5.28
C HIS A 81 -6.65 9.82 3.97
N LEU A 82 -6.79 9.01 2.92
CA LEU A 82 -6.16 9.23 1.62
C LEU A 82 -7.00 10.20 0.77
N THR A 83 -6.92 11.49 1.10
CA THR A 83 -7.79 12.53 0.52
C THR A 83 -7.49 12.91 -0.93
N ASN A 84 -6.31 12.53 -1.45
CA ASN A 84 -5.89 12.88 -2.82
C ASN A 84 -6.16 11.77 -3.85
N VAL A 85 -6.72 10.64 -3.42
CA VAL A 85 -6.97 9.49 -4.29
C VAL A 85 -8.10 9.81 -5.27
N LYS A 86 -7.77 9.74 -6.56
CA LYS A 86 -8.69 9.98 -7.68
C LYS A 86 -9.21 8.66 -8.25
N HIS A 87 -8.39 7.61 -8.19
CA HIS A 87 -8.74 6.28 -8.66
C HIS A 87 -8.37 5.25 -7.58
N ALA A 88 -9.34 4.42 -7.21
CA ALA A 88 -9.14 3.34 -6.26
C ALA A 88 -9.81 2.06 -6.78
N GLU A 89 -9.02 1.01 -6.94
CA GLU A 89 -9.48 -0.35 -7.18
C GLU A 89 -8.87 -1.23 -6.10
N VAL A 90 -9.71 -1.85 -5.26
CA VAL A 90 -9.24 -2.66 -4.15
C VAL A 90 -10.03 -3.96 -4.09
N ASN A 91 -9.31 -5.07 -4.13
CA ASN A 91 -9.83 -6.39 -3.84
C ASN A 91 -9.76 -6.61 -2.31
N GLY A 92 -10.86 -6.89 -1.63
CA GLY A 92 -10.88 -7.13 -0.18
C GLY A 92 -11.80 -6.17 0.59
N LYS A 93 -11.99 -6.42 1.89
CA LYS A 93 -12.89 -5.62 2.72
C LYS A 93 -12.20 -4.34 3.18
N LEU A 94 -12.84 -3.20 2.94
CA LEU A 94 -12.39 -1.92 3.48
C LEU A 94 -12.76 -1.84 4.97
N VAL A 95 -11.78 -1.53 5.82
CA VAL A 95 -11.94 -1.38 7.26
C VAL A 95 -11.45 0.01 7.67
N ASN A 96 -12.31 0.74 8.38
CA ASN A 96 -12.08 2.13 8.77
C ASN A 96 -11.41 2.27 10.13
#